data_AF-A0A7W1FXG5-F1
#
_entry.id   AF-A0A7W1FXG5-F1
#
_cell.length_a   1.000
_cell.length_b   1.000
_cell.length_c   1.000
_cell.angle_alpha   90.00
_cell.angle_beta   90.00
_cell.angle_gamma   90.00
#
_symmetry.space_group_name_H-M   'P 1'
#
loop_
_entity.id
_entity.type
_entity.pdbx_description
1 polymer ?
#
loop_
_entity_poly.entity_id
_entity_poly.type
_entity_poly.pdbx_seq_one_letter_code
_entity_poly.pdbx_strand_id
1 'polypeptide(L)' 'MKTIFQLAFIITLFVCSSAAKVIAQDTIIFTDGTVVSCKILQVSTDEVKYKKFDNLDGPDFIKRTSEINMIKYKGGLWNY' A
#
# COMPACT_ATOMS: atom_id res chain seq x y z
N MET A 1 -37.08 -22.43 14.71
CA MET A 1 -35.82 -22.53 15.48
C MET A 1 -34.62 -22.81 14.58
N LYS A 2 -34.62 -23.86 13.74
CA LYS A 2 -33.52 -24.17 12.80
C LYS A 2 -33.19 -23.03 11.82
N THR A 3 -34.20 -22.40 11.22
CA THR A 3 -34.05 -21.28 10.27
C THR A 3 -33.47 -20.02 10.90
N ILE A 4 -33.80 -19.73 12.16
CA ILE A 4 -33.27 -18.58 12.91
C ILE A 4 -31.78 -18.81 13.24
N PHE A 5 -31.41 -20.04 13.62
CA PHE A 5 -30.01 -20.41 13.87
C PHE A 5 -29.16 -20.35 12.60
N GLN A 6 -29.71 -20.80 11.47
CA GLN A 6 -29.06 -20.71 10.16
C GLN A 6 -28.87 -19.26 9.72
N LEU A 7 -29.88 -18.40 9.93
CA LEU A 7 -29.79 -16.98 9.59
C LEU A 7 -28.73 -16.24 10.44
N ALA A 8 -28.67 -16.54 11.74
CA ALA A 8 -27.65 -15.98 12.64
C ALA A 8 -26.22 -16.40 12.25
N PHE A 9 -26.05 -17.64 11.79
CA PHE A 9 -24.76 -18.16 11.31
C PHE A 9 -24.31 -17.45 10.03
N ILE A 10 -25.22 -17.21 9.09
CA ILE A 10 -24.93 -16.48 7.83
C ILE A 10 -24.56 -15.03 8.11
N ILE A 11 -25.25 -14.36 9.04
CA ILE A 11 -24.94 -12.97 9.43
C ILE A 11 -23.55 -12.90 10.07
N THR A 12 -23.18 -13.87 10.91
CA THR A 12 -21.85 -13.93 11.54
C THR A 12 -20.75 -14.09 10.51
N LEU A 13 -20.94 -14.96 9.50
CA LEU A 13 -19.99 -15.14 8.41
C LEU A 13 -19.83 -13.89 7.55
N PHE A 14 -20.91 -13.14 7.32
CA PHE A 14 -20.89 -11.89 6.53
C PHE A 14 -20.18 -10.73 7.26
N VAL A 15 -20.25 -10.69 8.60
CA VAL A 15 -19.53 -9.67 9.39
C VAL A 15 -18.02 -9.96 9.41
N CYS A 16 -17.61 -11.22 9.48
CA CYS A 16 -16.19 -11.61 9.53
C CYS A 16 -15.42 -11.33 8.21
N SER A 17 -16.08 -11.37 7.05
CA SER A 17 -15.44 -11.15 5.75
C SER A 17 -15.10 -9.68 5.44
N SER A 18 -15.60 -8.73 6.24
CA SER A 18 -15.38 -7.29 6.03
C SER A 18 -14.07 -6.74 6.62
N ALA A 19 -13.30 -7.55 7.34
CA ALA A 19 -12.10 -7.09 8.06
C ALA A 19 -10.80 -7.03 7.23
N ALA A 20 -10.79 -7.59 6.02
CA ALA A 20 -9.58 -7.58 5.18
C ALA A 20 -9.45 -6.23 4.45
N LYS A 21 -8.88 -5.22 5.13
CA LYS A 21 -8.36 -4.03 4.45
C LYS A 21 -7.16 -4.43 3.61
N VAL A 22 -7.38 -4.75 2.33
CA VAL A 22 -6.30 -4.86 1.35
C VAL A 22 -5.82 -3.43 1.08
N ILE A 23 -4.90 -2.96 1.90
CA ILE A 23 -4.16 -1.75 1.55
C ILE A 23 -3.13 -2.20 0.54
N ALA A 24 -3.34 -1.87 -0.72
CA ALA A 24 -2.22 -1.76 -1.65
C ALA A 24 -1.58 -0.39 -1.37
N GLN A 25 -0.28 -0.36 -1.14
CA GLN A 25 0.51 0.87 -0.97
C GLN A 25 1.56 0.98 -2.06
N ASP A 26 2.09 2.18 -2.26
CA ASP A 26 3.20 2.36 -3.18
C ASP A 26 4.44 1.64 -2.63
N THR A 27 5.30 1.20 -3.52
CA THR A 27 6.55 0.53 -3.17
C THR A 27 7.68 1.05 -4.05
N ILE A 28 8.76 1.51 -3.42
CA ILE A 28 10.01 1.84 -4.10
C ILE A 28 10.92 0.62 -4.01
N ILE A 29 11.46 0.20 -5.15
CA ILE A 29 12.53 -0.78 -5.27
C ILE A 29 13.79 0.01 -5.63
N PHE A 30 14.78 0.00 -4.74
CA PHE A 30 16.06 0.68 -4.94
C PHE A 30 17.02 -0.18 -5.77
N THR A 31 18.08 0.45 -6.29
CA THR A 31 19.10 -0.22 -7.10
C THR A 31 19.93 -1.25 -6.33
N ASP A 32 20.03 -1.10 -5.00
CA ASP A 32 20.65 -2.08 -4.09
C ASP A 32 19.74 -3.28 -3.78
N GLY A 33 18.51 -3.30 -4.31
CA GLY A 33 17.51 -4.34 -4.05
C GLY A 33 16.64 -4.08 -2.82
N THR A 34 16.89 -3.01 -2.06
CA THR A 34 16.05 -2.63 -0.92
C THR A 34 14.65 -2.28 -1.39
N VAL A 35 13.63 -2.76 -0.67
CA VAL A 35 12.23 -2.52 -0.97
C VAL A 35 11.58 -1.75 0.17
N VAL A 36 10.96 -0.61 -0.15
CA VAL A 36 10.29 0.24 0.85
C VAL A 36 8.84 0.45 0.45
N SER A 37 7.93 0.02 1.32
CA SER A 37 6.53 0.44 1.27
C SER A 37 6.40 1.89 1.73
N CYS A 38 5.77 2.71 0.91
CA CYS A 38 5.70 4.16 1.13
C CYS A 38 4.40 4.76 0.59
N LYS A 39 4.23 6.06 0.86
CA LYS A 39 3.35 6.95 0.11
C LYS A 39 4.23 7.91 -0.69
N ILE A 40 4.14 7.86 -2.01
CA ILE A 40 4.83 8.84 -2.86
C ILE A 40 4.15 10.19 -2.68
N LEU A 41 4.94 11.25 -2.45
CA LEU A 41 4.43 12.63 -2.37
C LEU A 41 4.68 13.37 -3.68
N GLN A 42 5.88 13.21 -4.24
CA GLN A 42 6.32 13.89 -5.44
C GLN A 42 7.40 13.07 -6.16
N VAL A 43 7.31 13.05 -7.48
CA VAL A 43 8.36 12.53 -8.37
C VAL A 43 8.85 13.67 -9.24
N SER A 44 10.15 13.86 -9.31
CA SER A 44 10.83 14.84 -10.16
C SER A 44 11.94 14.15 -10.95
N THR A 45 12.62 14.86 -11.83
CA THR A 45 13.67 14.27 -12.68
C THR A 45 14.80 13.68 -11.85
N ASP A 46 15.25 14.40 -10.82
CA ASP A 46 16.44 14.03 -10.04
C ASP A 46 16.13 13.36 -8.71
N GLU A 47 14.93 13.58 -8.16
CA GLU A 47 14.56 13.10 -6.84
C GLU A 47 13.09 12.68 -6.71
N VAL A 48 12.87 11.81 -5.72
CA VAL A 48 11.55 11.34 -5.31
C VAL A 48 11.40 11.59 -3.82
N LYS A 49 10.31 12.26 -3.47
CA LYS A 49 9.91 12.52 -2.09
C LYS A 49 8.81 11.55 -1.67
N TYR A 50 9.00 10.88 -0.55
CA TYR A 50 8.06 9.87 -0.04
C TYR A 50 8.00 9.85 1.49
N LYS A 51 6.93 9.29 2.04
CA LYS A 51 6.83 8.94 3.46
C LYS A 51 6.80 7.43 3.63
N LYS A 52 7.41 6.90 4.69
CA LYS A 52 7.33 5.46 4.97
C LYS A 52 5.90 5.10 5.37
N PHE A 53 5.44 3.96 4.89
CA PHE A 53 4.06 3.55 5.09
C PHE A 53 3.74 3.23 6.56
N ASP A 54 4.75 2.79 7.33
CA ASP A 54 4.64 2.51 8.77
C ASP A 54 4.55 3.78 9.63
N ASN A 55 4.90 4.95 9.10
CA ASN A 55 4.84 6.24 9.81
C ASN A 55 4.53 7.41 8.86
N LEU A 56 3.27 7.54 8.46
CA LEU A 56 2.81 8.61 7.57
C LEU A 56 2.77 10.01 8.22
N ASP A 57 2.83 10.09 9.55
CA ASP A 57 2.96 11.36 10.28
C ASP A 57 4.43 11.74 10.52
N GLY A 58 5.36 10.84 10.15
CA GLY A 58 6.80 11.04 10.24
C GLY A 58 7.36 12.00 9.19
N PRO A 59 8.70 12.16 9.13
CA PRO A 59 9.34 13.07 8.20
C PRO A 59 9.21 12.62 6.74
N ASP A 60 9.41 13.57 5.84
CA ASP A 60 9.56 13.28 4.41
C ASP A 60 10.96 12.78 4.13
N PHE A 61 11.06 11.68 3.39
CA PHE A 61 12.31 11.14 2.88
C PHE A 61 12.50 11.56 1.43
N ILE A 62 13.75 11.83 1.07
CA ILE A 62 14.14 12.21 -0.28
C ILE A 62 15.19 11.19 -0.75
N LYS A 63 14.98 10.65 -1.94
CA LYS A 63 15.94 9.77 -2.61
C LYS A 63 16.14 10.20 -4.05
N ARG A 64 17.38 10.09 -4.55
CA ARG A 64 17.66 10.39 -5.95
C ARG A 64 17.00 9.36 -6.86
N THR A 65 16.52 9.79 -8.01
CA THR A 65 15.96 8.90 -9.04
C THR A 65 17.01 7.88 -9.51
N SER A 66 18.30 8.24 -9.51
CA SER A 66 19.42 7.33 -9.82
C SER A 66 19.60 6.17 -8.83
N GLU A 67 19.06 6.30 -7.61
CA GLU A 67 19.10 5.25 -6.58
C GLU A 67 17.86 4.34 -6.66
N ILE A 68 16.87 4.68 -7.50
CA ILE A 68 15.59 3.98 -7.62
C ILE A 68 15.60 3.15 -8.90
N ASN A 69 15.34 1.85 -8.76
CA ASN A 69 15.16 0.94 -9.89
C ASN A 69 13.72 1.00 -10.43
N MET A 70 12.73 0.95 -9.53
CA MET A 70 11.32 0.95 -9.92
C MET A 70 10.43 1.51 -8.82
N ILE A 71 9.37 2.22 -9.21
CA ILE A 71 8.26 2.58 -8.32
C ILE A 71 7.03 1.80 -8.76
N LYS A 72 6.44 1.05 -7.83
CA LYS A 72 5.16 0.36 -8.02
C LYS A 72 4.09 1.12 -7.26
N TYR A 73 3.13 1.73 -7.96
CA TYR A 73 2.04 2.45 -7.34
C TYR A 73 0.92 1.52 -6.87
N LYS A 74 0.17 1.95 -5.86
CA LYS A 74 -1.09 1.32 -5.46
C LYS A 74 -2.01 1.18 -6.67
N GLY A 75 -2.38 -0.06 -7.01
CA GLY A 75 -3.36 -0.37 -8.07
C GLY A 75 -2.80 -0.86 -9.40
N GLY A 76 -1.47 -0.93 -9.57
CA GLY A 76 -0.84 -1.49 -10.78
C GLY A 76 -0.19 -0.45 -11.70
N LEU A 77 0.36 -0.93 -12.83
CA LEU A 77 1.16 -0.16 -13.81
C LEU A 77 0.33 0.98 -14.42
N TRP A 78 0.61 2.22 -14.00
CA TRP A 78 0.21 3.40 -14.74
C TRP A 78 1.11 3.48 -15.98
N ASN A 79 0.60 2.93 -17.09
CA ASN A 79 1.23 3.12 -18.39
C ASN A 79 0.96 4.57 -18.82
N TYR A 80 2.02 5.35 -18.99
CA TYR A 80 2.03 6.53 -19.87
C TYR A 80 2.36 6.07 -21.29
#